data_AF-A0A3A0D2U7-F1
#
_entry.id   AF-A0A3A0D2U7-F1
#
_cell.length_a   1.000
_cell.length_b   1.000
_cell.length_c   1.000
_cell.angle_alpha   90.00
_cell.angle_beta   90.00
_cell.angle_gamma   90.00
#
_symmetry.space_group_name_H-M   'P 1'
#
loop_
_entity.id
_entity.type
_entity.pdbx_description
1 polymer ?
#
loop_
_entity_poly.entity_id
_entity_poly.type
_entity_poly.pdbx_seq_one_letter_code
_entity_poly.pdbx_strand_id
1 'polypeptide(L)'
;METPTITGARDAHARGCAEGSPAADGLGPLIAEARGGSAAALGVLLEHCRRYLLLIANDSLDSDLRAKNGASDLVQDTFLEAHRDFQRFEGTTEQELLAWLAKIL
;
A
#
# COMPACT_ATOMS: atom_id res chain seq x y z
N MET A 1 28.67 -34.71 26.73
CA MET A 1 29.19 -33.37 26.40
C MET A 1 28.41 -32.90 25.18
N GLU A 2 27.77 -31.74 25.34
CA GLU A 2 27.06 -30.91 24.36
C GLU A 2 25.99 -31.54 23.44
N THR A 3 24.75 -31.43 23.92
CA THR A 3 23.52 -31.32 23.12
C THR A 3 23.55 -30.07 22.23
N PRO A 4 22.98 -30.10 21.01
CA PRO A 4 22.97 -28.96 20.08
C PRO A 4 22.07 -27.82 20.55
N THR A 5 22.62 -26.61 20.45
CA THR A 5 21.99 -25.31 20.67
C THR A 5 21.03 -24.96 19.51
N ILE A 6 19.74 -24.80 19.83
CA ILE A 6 18.84 -23.61 19.62
C ILE A 6 19.20 -22.69 18.42
N THR A 7 18.31 -22.20 17.55
CA THR A 7 16.94 -21.72 17.69
C THR A 7 16.34 -21.64 16.28
N GLY A 8 15.16 -22.22 16.09
CA GLY A 8 14.31 -21.93 14.93
C GLY A 8 13.57 -20.62 15.11
N ALA A 9 13.33 -19.90 14.00
CA ALA A 9 12.19 -18.98 13.83
C ALA A 9 12.27 -18.30 12.46
N ARG A 10 12.04 -19.03 11.36
CA ARG A 10 11.71 -18.41 10.06
C ARG A 10 10.76 -19.26 9.22
N ASP A 11 9.69 -19.75 9.85
CA ASP A 11 8.53 -20.24 9.12
C ASP A 11 7.26 -19.81 9.84
N ALA A 12 6.66 -18.74 9.32
CA ALA A 12 5.27 -18.42 9.52
C ALA A 12 4.76 -17.70 8.26
N HIS A 13 4.87 -18.36 7.10
CA HIS A 13 3.97 -18.05 5.98
C HIS A 13 2.59 -18.60 6.37
N ALA A 14 1.92 -17.89 7.27
CA ALA A 14 0.55 -18.15 7.62
C ALA A 14 -0.32 -17.83 6.41
N ARG A 15 -0.69 -18.87 5.67
CA ARG A 15 -1.92 -18.91 4.88
C ARG A 15 -3.09 -18.63 5.82
N GLY A 16 -3.43 -17.37 5.96
CA GLY A 16 -4.67 -16.92 6.57
C GLY A 16 -5.66 -16.57 5.47
N CYS A 17 -6.61 -17.47 5.21
CA CYS A 17 -7.92 -17.04 4.73
C CYS A 17 -8.51 -16.14 5.82
N ALA A 18 -8.32 -14.83 5.72
CA ALA A 18 -8.95 -13.86 6.60
C ALA A 18 -9.91 -13.04 5.76
N GLU A 19 -11.18 -13.42 5.85
CA GLU A 19 -12.31 -12.59 5.47
C GLU A 19 -12.25 -11.30 6.31
N GLY A 20 -11.72 -10.23 5.71
CA GLY A 20 -11.61 -8.93 6.36
C GLY A 20 -12.98 -8.29 6.47
N SER A 21 -13.59 -8.37 7.66
CA SER A 21 -14.69 -7.48 8.05
C SER A 21 -14.20 -6.02 8.01
N PRO A 22 -14.81 -5.12 7.21
CA PRO A 22 -14.37 -3.74 7.07
C PRO A 22 -15.03 -2.85 8.15
N ALA A 23 -14.74 -3.11 9.43
CA ALA A 23 -15.41 -2.42 10.54
C ALA A 23 -14.47 -1.99 11.69
N ALA A 24 -13.18 -1.80 11.41
CA ALA A 24 -12.32 -0.97 12.27
C ALA A 24 -12.12 0.36 11.55
N ASP A 25 -12.85 1.37 12.03
CA ASP A 25 -12.94 2.74 11.49
C ASP A 25 -11.58 3.45 11.57
N GLY A 26 -10.66 3.15 10.65
CA GLY A 26 -9.36 3.78 10.56
C GLY A 26 -8.37 3.03 9.66
N LEU A 27 -7.63 3.76 8.82
CA LEU A 27 -6.55 3.20 8.00
C LEU A 27 -5.29 2.83 8.80
N GLY A 28 -5.18 3.28 10.05
CA GLY A 28 -4.06 3.00 10.95
C GLY A 28 -3.69 1.51 11.11
N PRO A 29 -4.63 0.61 11.47
CA PRO A 29 -4.36 -0.83 11.55
C PRO A 29 -3.90 -1.42 10.21
N LEU A 30 -4.51 -1.01 9.08
CA LEU A 30 -4.08 -1.46 7.76
C LEU A 30 -2.65 -1.03 7.44
N ILE A 31 -2.24 0.17 7.87
CA ILE A 31 -0.87 0.67 7.67
C ILE A 31 0.12 -0.18 8.47
N ALA A 32 -0.22 -0.53 9.71
CA ALA A 32 0.59 -1.40 10.54
C ALA A 32 0.72 -2.81 9.93
N GLU A 33 -0.37 -3.39 9.42
CA GLU A 33 -0.34 -4.71 8.77
C GLU A 33 0.43 -4.71 7.46
N ALA A 34 0.25 -3.68 6.63
CA ALA A 34 1.01 -3.50 5.40
C ALA A 34 2.51 -3.40 5.68
N ARG A 35 2.89 -2.68 6.74
CA ARG A 35 4.29 -2.56 7.20
C ARG A 35 4.83 -3.87 7.76
N GLY A 36 3.96 -4.70 8.34
CA GLY A 36 4.26 -6.08 8.74
C GLY A 36 4.50 -7.04 7.56
N GLY A 37 4.36 -6.57 6.32
CA GLY A 37 4.57 -7.36 5.09
C GLY A 37 3.27 -7.90 4.48
N SER A 38 2.10 -7.47 4.96
CA SER A 38 0.82 -7.88 4.37
C SER A 38 0.55 -7.14 3.06
N ALA A 39 0.86 -7.79 1.94
CA ALA A 39 0.53 -7.27 0.61
C ALA A 39 -0.98 -7.06 0.40
N ALA A 40 -1.82 -7.86 1.05
CA ALA A 40 -3.27 -7.69 1.01
C ALA A 40 -3.72 -6.40 1.70
N ALA A 41 -3.19 -6.10 2.89
CA ALA A 41 -3.48 -4.86 3.60
C ALA A 41 -3.01 -3.63 2.80
N LEU A 42 -1.84 -3.72 2.17
CA LEU A 42 -1.34 -2.68 1.27
C LEU A 42 -2.27 -2.46 0.07
N GLY A 43 -2.77 -3.54 -0.54
CA GLY A 43 -3.73 -3.45 -1.64
C GLY A 43 -5.02 -2.72 -1.24
N VAL A 44 -5.58 -3.02 -0.07
CA VAL A 44 -6.77 -2.34 0.47
C VAL A 44 -6.50 -0.85 0.71
N LEU A 45 -5.33 -0.51 1.27
CA LEU A 45 -4.88 0.87 1.48
C LEU A 45 -4.76 1.66 0.18
N LEU A 46 -4.09 1.09 -0.83
CA LEU A 46 -3.92 1.73 -2.13
C LEU A 46 -5.27 1.92 -2.83
N GLU A 47 -6.16 0.93 -2.76
CA GLU A 47 -7.50 1.04 -3.35
C GLU A 47 -8.34 2.14 -2.69
N HIS A 48 -8.21 2.35 -1.38
CA HIS A 48 -8.80 3.51 -0.69
C HIS A 48 -8.25 4.84 -1.23
N CYS A 49 -6.95 4.90 -1.51
CA CYS A 49 -6.28 6.09 -2.04
C CYS A 49 -6.56 6.32 -3.54
N ARG A 50 -7.01 5.29 -4.27
CA ARG A 50 -7.17 5.31 -5.73
C ARG A 50 -8.02 6.48 -6.22
N ARG A 51 -9.14 6.75 -5.56
CA ARG A 51 -10.05 7.84 -5.97
C ARG A 51 -9.37 9.20 -5.85
N TYR A 52 -8.58 9.40 -4.79
CA TYR A 52 -7.83 10.63 -4.57
C TYR A 52 -6.69 10.79 -5.58
N LEU A 53 -5.93 9.72 -5.85
CA LEU A 53 -4.86 9.77 -6.84
C LEU A 53 -5.39 9.99 -8.25
N LEU A 54 -6.54 9.41 -8.59
CA LEU A 54 -7.20 9.70 -9.86
C LEU A 54 -7.57 11.19 -9.98
N LEU A 55 -8.00 11.85 -8.90
CA LEU A 55 -8.29 13.29 -8.92
C LEU A 55 -7.01 14.10 -9.20
N ILE A 56 -5.90 13.79 -8.51
CA ILE A 56 -4.62 14.49 -8.74
C ILE A 56 -4.07 14.20 -10.13
N ALA A 57 -4.12 12.94 -10.58
CA ALA A 57 -3.66 12.55 -11.92
C ALA A 57 -4.46 13.29 -13.01
N ASN A 58 -5.78 13.45 -12.84
CA ASN A 58 -6.60 14.20 -13.77
C ASN A 58 -6.36 15.72 -13.73
N ASP A 59 -5.83 16.26 -12.64
CA ASP A 59 -5.43 17.66 -12.51
C ASP A 59 -4.03 17.92 -13.09
N SER A 60 -3.13 16.94 -12.93
CA SER A 60 -1.74 17.01 -13.41
C SER A 60 -1.60 16.75 -14.91
N LEU A 61 -2.56 16.03 -15.52
CA LEU A 61 -2.60 15.83 -16.96
C LEU A 61 -3.19 17.06 -17.65
N ASP A 62 -2.40 17.66 -18.54
CA ASP A 62 -2.80 18.77 -19.40
C ASP A 62 -4.08 18.44 -20.21
N SER A 63 -4.82 19.47 -20.64
CA SER A 63 -6.17 19.30 -21.21
C SER A 63 -6.20 18.39 -22.45
N ASP A 64 -5.08 18.27 -23.16
CA ASP A 64 -4.88 17.42 -24.34
C ASP A 64 -4.61 15.94 -24.02
N LEU A 65 -4.12 15.62 -22.81
CA LEU A 65 -3.77 14.25 -22.36
C LEU A 65 -4.84 13.62 -21.47
N ARG A 66 -5.99 14.29 -21.34
CA ARG A 66 -7.13 13.94 -20.48
C ARG A 66 -7.93 12.71 -20.94
N ALA A 67 -7.32 11.85 -21.75
CA ALA A 67 -7.85 10.53 -21.99
C ALA A 67 -7.90 9.80 -20.64
N LYS A 68 -9.08 9.32 -20.23
CA LYS A 68 -9.29 8.56 -18.99
C LYS A 68 -8.27 7.43 -18.77
N ASN A 69 -7.73 6.90 -19.86
CA ASN A 69 -6.68 5.90 -19.87
C ASN A 69 -5.38 6.42 -19.25
N GLY A 70 -4.95 7.66 -19.50
CA GLY A 70 -3.70 8.22 -18.97
C GLY A 70 -3.71 8.39 -17.45
N ALA A 71 -4.82 8.88 -16.88
CA ALA A 71 -4.93 9.04 -15.43
C ALA A 71 -4.96 7.69 -14.70
N SER A 72 -5.65 6.69 -15.26
CA SER A 72 -5.67 5.35 -14.66
C SER A 72 -4.34 4.64 -14.81
N ASP A 73 -3.64 4.80 -15.93
CA ASP A 73 -2.31 4.24 -16.18
C ASP A 73 -1.30 4.80 -15.17
N LEU A 74 -1.30 6.12 -14.98
CA LEU A 74 -0.41 6.79 -14.04
C LEU A 74 -0.67 6.38 -12.58
N VAL A 75 -1.93 6.15 -12.19
CA VAL A 75 -2.26 5.58 -10.89
C VAL A 75 -1.81 4.12 -10.76
N GLN A 76 -1.87 3.32 -11.83
CA GLN A 76 -1.35 1.95 -11.81
C GLN A 76 0.18 1.92 -11.65
N ASP A 77 0.92 2.75 -12.39
CA ASP A 77 2.38 2.89 -12.22
C ASP A 77 2.74 3.34 -10.80
N THR A 78 2.01 4.34 -10.29
CA THR A 78 2.15 4.81 -8.90
C THR A 78 1.95 3.67 -7.90
N PHE A 79 0.97 2.79 -8.11
CA PHE A 79 0.75 1.63 -7.24
C PHE A 79 1.87 0.60 -7.31
N LEU A 80 2.44 0.37 -8.49
CA LEU A 80 3.56 -0.55 -8.66
C LEU A 80 4.83 -0.03 -7.98
N GLU A 81 5.12 1.27 -8.13
CA GLU A 81 6.24 1.92 -7.45
C GLU A 81 6.01 1.97 -5.94
N ALA A 82 4.79 2.34 -5.52
CA ALA A 82 4.42 2.32 -4.12
C ALA A 82 4.61 0.93 -3.51
N HIS A 83 4.22 -0.14 -4.20
CA HIS A 83 4.42 -1.51 -3.69
C HIS A 83 5.90 -1.86 -3.46
N ARG A 84 6.81 -1.32 -4.29
CA ARG A 84 8.25 -1.53 -4.18
C ARG A 84 8.88 -0.70 -3.07
N ASP A 85 8.49 0.57 -2.96
CA ASP A 85 9.07 1.51 -2.00
C ASP A 85 8.31 1.58 -0.67
N PHE A 86 7.17 0.87 -0.52
CA PHE A 86 6.40 0.86 0.72
C PHE A 86 7.22 0.40 1.94
N GLN A 87 8.22 -0.47 1.74
CA GLN A 87 9.13 -0.89 2.81
C GLN A 87 9.97 0.27 3.38
N ARG A 88 10.13 1.35 2.62
CA ARG A 88 10.82 2.59 3.02
C ARG A 88 9.87 3.66 3.55
N PHE A 89 8.55 3.45 3.43
CA PHE A 89 7.56 4.40 3.93
C PHE A 89 7.47 4.34 5.45
N GLU A 90 7.77 5.46 6.10
CA GLU A 90 7.79 5.56 7.57
C GLU A 90 6.51 6.14 8.16
N GLY A 91 5.57 6.62 7.33
CA GLY A 91 4.32 7.22 7.79
C GLY A 91 3.40 6.22 8.49
N THR A 92 2.50 6.76 9.30
CA THR A 92 1.55 5.98 10.12
C THR A 92 0.10 6.42 9.90
N THR A 93 -0.09 7.49 9.14
CA THR A 93 -1.40 8.10 8.90
C THR A 93 -1.78 8.09 7.42
N GLU A 94 -3.08 8.22 7.15
CA GLU A 94 -3.61 8.37 5.79
C GLU A 94 -3.02 9.59 5.09
N GLN A 95 -2.94 10.73 5.78
CA GLN A 95 -2.45 11.97 5.17
C GLN A 95 -0.98 11.85 4.72
N GLU A 96 -0.14 11.20 5.52
CA GLU A 96 1.25 10.93 5.15
C GLU A 96 1.35 9.99 3.96
N LEU A 97 0.49 8.97 3.90
CA LEU A 97 0.44 8.05 2.77
C LEU A 97 0.01 8.76 1.49
N LEU A 98 -1.04 9.58 1.55
CA LEU A 98 -1.52 10.35 0.40
C LEU A 98 -0.45 11.33 -0.08
N ALA A 99 0.22 12.03 0.85
CA ALA A 99 1.31 12.94 0.51
C ALA A 99 2.52 12.21 -0.10
N TRP A 100 2.79 10.97 0.33
CA TRP A 100 3.84 10.15 -0.24
C TRP A 100 3.47 9.63 -1.63
N LEU A 101 2.26 9.12 -1.82
CA LEU A 101 1.76 8.66 -3.13
C LEU A 101 1.68 9.81 -4.14
N ALA A 102 1.28 11.01 -3.71
CA ALA A 102 1.25 12.20 -4.56
C ALA A 102 2.65 12.72 -4.95
N LYS A 103 3.74 12.27 -4.29
CA LYS A 103 5.12 12.57 -4.70
C LYS A 103 5.66 11.58 -5.74
N ILE A 104 5.06 10.39 -5.82
CA ILE A 104 5.39 9.34 -6.80
C ILE A 104 4.70 9.66 -8.13
N LEU A 105 3.48 10.19 -8.04
CA LEU A 105 2.67 10.71 -9.16
C LEU A 105 3.37 11.87 -9.88
#